data_AF-A0A2G7HH55-F1
#
_entry.id   AF-A0A2G7HH55-F1
#
_cell.length_a   1.000
_cell.length_b   1.000
_cell.length_c   1.000
_cell.angle_alpha   90.00
_cell.angle_beta   90.00
_cell.angle_gamma   90.00
#
_symmetry.space_group_name_H-M   'P 1'
#
loop_
_entity.id
_entity.type
_entity.pdbx_description
1 polymer ?
#
loop_
_entity_poly.entity_id
_entity_poly.type
_entity_poly.pdbx_seq_one_letter_code
_entity_poly.pdbx_strand_id
1 'polypeptide(L)' 'MPGMKAGYGRIINIVSTSVKHHFESWRIQYNGLPSWIALSSGEYNITVNNVLPGLTYTTRYKLLDSLF' A
#
# COMPACT_ATOMS: atom_id res chain seq x y z
N MET A 1 5.78 10.37 -12.35
CA MET A 1 4.58 11.10 -11.87
C MET A 1 4.71 12.59 -12.20
N PRO A 2 4.51 13.00 -13.46
CA PRO A 2 4.77 14.38 -13.88
C PRO A 2 3.96 15.43 -13.10
N GLY A 3 2.67 15.18 -12.86
CA GLY A 3 1.80 16.14 -12.14
C GLY A 3 2.10 16.31 -10.65
N MET A 4 2.59 15.28 -9.97
CA MET A 4 2.91 15.35 -8.53
C MET A 4 4.30 15.93 -8.29
N LYS A 5 5.22 15.76 -9.25
CA LYS A 5 6.54 16.39 -9.23
C LYS A 5 6.50 17.91 -9.44
N ALA A 6 5.34 18.48 -9.77
CA ALA A 6 5.15 19.91 -10.00
C ALA A 6 5.02 20.76 -8.71
N GLY A 7 5.05 20.14 -7.52
CA GLY A 7 5.13 20.90 -6.26
C GLY A 7 4.62 20.16 -5.01
N TYR A 8 3.81 19.11 -5.18
CA TYR A 8 3.29 18.32 -4.07
C TYR A 8 2.62 17.02 -4.52
N GLY A 9 2.67 15.97 -3.69
CA GLY A 9 1.86 14.78 -3.92
C GLY A 9 1.69 13.87 -2.72
N ARG A 10 0.64 13.03 -2.76
CA ARG A 10 0.45 11.91 -1.84
C ARG A 10 0.12 10.64 -2.61
N ILE A 11 0.86 9.56 -2.35
CA ILE A 11 0.52 8.20 -2.78
C ILE A 11 0.03 7.44 -1.55
N ILE A 12 -1.12 6.77 -1.67
CA ILE A 12 -1.67 5.91 -0.63
C ILE A 12 -1.93 4.53 -1.23
N ASN A 13 -1.21 3.52 -0.76
CA ASN A 13 -1.44 2.14 -1.15
C ASN A 13 -2.41 1.48 -0.16
N ILE A 14 -3.45 0.83 -0.67
CA ILE A 14 -4.37 0.02 0.14
C ILE A 14 -3.96 -1.45 0.01
N VAL A 15 -3.43 -2.03 1.09
CA VAL A 15 -2.91 -3.41 1.13
C VAL A 15 -3.51 -4.18 2.31
N SER A 16 -3.69 -5.49 2.22
CA SER A 16 -4.40 -6.24 3.27
C SER A 16 -3.58 -6.36 4.57
N THR A 17 -4.22 -6.39 5.75
CA THR A 17 -3.55 -6.79 7.01
C THR A 17 -2.92 -8.17 6.97
N SER A 18 -3.29 -9.02 6.00
CA SER A 18 -2.63 -10.31 5.76
C SER A 18 -1.12 -10.17 5.51
N VAL A 19 -0.63 -8.99 5.11
CA VAL A 19 0.81 -8.71 4.98
C VAL A 19 1.55 -8.62 6.33
N LYS A 20 0.82 -8.53 7.46
CA LYS A 20 1.42 -8.61 8.81
C LYS A 20 1.60 -10.05 9.27
N HIS A 21 0.85 -10.99 8.69
CA HIS A 21 0.99 -12.42 8.92
C HIS A 21 2.06 -12.98 7.99
N HIS A 22 3.34 -12.71 8.28
CA HIS A 22 4.44 -13.29 7.52
C HIS A 22 5.45 -13.99 8.42
N PHE A 23 5.67 -15.26 8.10
CA PHE A 23 6.86 -16.03 8.42
C PHE A 23 8.12 -15.28 7.92
N GLU A 24 9.20 -15.34 8.70
CA GLU A 24 10.43 -14.55 8.61
C GLU A 24 10.97 -14.27 7.19
N SER A 25 10.79 -15.21 6.25
CA SER A 25 11.31 -15.15 4.87
C SER A 25 10.61 -14.15 3.94
N TRP A 26 9.42 -13.66 4.27
CA TRP A 26 8.64 -12.75 3.41
C TRP A 26 8.79 -11.26 3.76
N ARG A 27 9.51 -10.94 4.85
CA ARG A 27 9.73 -9.56 5.33
C ARG A 27 10.45 -8.66 4.30
N ILE A 28 11.22 -9.24 3.37
CA ILE A 28 12.06 -8.51 2.40
C ILE A 28 11.26 -8.05 1.17
N GLN A 29 10.25 -8.81 0.73
CA GLN A 29 9.55 -8.54 -0.54
C GLN A 29 8.50 -7.42 -0.42
N TYR A 30 7.74 -7.37 0.68
CA TYR A 30 6.72 -6.32 0.88
C TYR A 30 7.29 -5.01 1.41
N ASN A 31 8.39 -5.04 2.16
CA ASN A 31 9.07 -3.80 2.56
C ASN A 31 9.96 -3.23 1.44
N GLY A 32 10.35 -4.04 0.44
CA GLY A 32 11.29 -3.63 -0.60
C GLY A 32 10.74 -2.62 -1.61
N LEU A 33 9.56 -2.88 -2.18
CA LEU A 33 9.01 -2.04 -3.25
C LEU A 33 8.33 -0.73 -2.77
N PRO A 34 7.50 -0.73 -1.70
CA PRO A 34 6.88 0.49 -1.18
C PRO A 34 7.88 1.44 -0.50
N SER A 35 8.93 0.91 0.14
CA SER A 35 9.96 1.72 0.79
C SER A 35 10.82 2.47 -0.23
N TRP A 36 11.19 1.83 -1.35
CA TRP A 36 11.97 2.47 -2.41
C TRP A 36 11.23 3.64 -3.06
N ILE A 37 9.92 3.52 -3.29
CA ILE A 37 9.12 4.60 -3.88
C ILE A 37 9.02 5.79 -2.91
N ALA A 38 8.90 5.53 -1.60
CA ALA A 38 8.92 6.60 -0.60
C ALA A 38 10.26 7.34 -0.57
N LEU A 39 11.38 6.60 -0.56
CA LEU A 39 12.74 7.16 -0.58
C LEU A 39 13.01 8.00 -1.83
N SER A 40 12.66 7.48 -3.01
CA SER A 40 12.92 8.16 -4.30
C SER A 40 11.97 9.33 -4.60
N SER A 41 10.84 9.44 -3.90
CA SER A 41 9.84 10.50 -4.15
C SER A 41 9.92 11.67 -3.18
N GLY A 42 10.65 11.54 -2.06
CA GLY A 42 10.75 12.56 -1.02
C GLY A 42 11.32 13.90 -1.52
N GLU A 43 12.26 13.87 -2.47
CA GLU A 43 12.86 15.08 -3.07
C GLU A 43 11.85 15.99 -3.79
N TYR A 44 10.70 15.44 -4.18
CA TYR A 44 9.63 16.16 -4.87
C TYR A 44 8.49 16.62 -3.95
N ASN A 45 8.68 16.58 -2.63
CA ASN A 45 7.61 16.84 -1.65
C ASN A 45 6.41 15.88 -1.84
N ILE A 46 6.70 14.63 -2.19
CA ILE A 46 5.71 13.57 -2.35
C ILE A 46 5.81 12.60 -1.18
N THR A 47 4.69 12.39 -0.48
CA THR A 47 4.60 11.39 0.59
C THR A 47 4.00 10.10 0.06
N VAL A 48 4.48 8.97 0.56
CA VAL A 48 4.02 7.63 0.16
C VAL A 48 3.71 6.84 1.42
N ASN A 49 2.46 6.42 1.59
CA ASN A 49 2.01 5.71 2.79
C ASN A 49 1.21 4.46 2.41
N ASN A 50 1.25 3.45 3.27
CA ASN A 50 0.44 2.24 3.14
C ASN A 50 -0.65 2.24 4.21
N VAL A 51 -1.88 1.94 3.83
CA VAL A 51 -2.99 1.69 4.75
C VAL A 51 -3.28 0.19 4.70
N LEU A 52 -3.35 -0.41 5.88
CA LEU A 52 -3.59 -1.84 6.05
C LEU A 52 -4.99 -2.07 6.62
N PRO A 53 -6.06 -1.99 5.80
CA PRO A 53 -7.39 -2.36 6.26
C PRO A 53 -7.46 -3.84 6.63
N GLY A 54 -8.12 -4.12 7.76
CA GLY A 54 -8.63 -5.45 8.07
C GLY A 54 -9.90 -5.75 7.27
N LEU A 55 -10.74 -6.63 7.79
CA LEU A 55 -12.02 -6.94 7.17
C LEU A 55 -12.84 -5.64 7.00
N THR A 56 -13.12 -5.28 5.76
CA THR A 56 -13.84 -4.05 5.42
C THR A 56 -15.06 -4.38 4.57
N TYR A 57 -16.23 -3.97 5.04
CA TYR A 57 -17.51 -4.22 4.35
C TYR A 57 -17.59 -3.44 3.05
N THR A 58 -17.16 -4.07 1.98
CA THR A 58 -17.21 -3.57 0.61
C THR A 58 -18.03 -4.52 -0.26
N THR A 59 -18.48 -4.06 -1.43
CA THR A 59 -19.10 -4.95 -2.42
C THR A 59 -18.19 -6.12 -2.78
N ARG A 60 -16.86 -5.89 -2.86
CA ARG A 60 -15.87 -6.96 -3.07
C ARG A 60 -15.92 -8.02 -1.97
N TYR A 61 -16.00 -7.63 -0.71
CA TYR A 61 -16.12 -8.58 0.40
C TYR A 61 -17.43 -9.36 0.32
N LYS A 62 -18.56 -8.69 0.09
CA LYS A 62 -19.87 -9.35 -0.03
C LYS A 62 -19.91 -10.37 -1.16
N LEU A 63 -19.31 -10.07 -2.30
CA LEU A 63 -19.20 -11.01 -3.43
C LEU A 63 -18.38 -12.25 -3.07
N LEU A 64 -17.28 -12.08 -2.33
CA LEU A 64 -16.46 -13.22 -1.86
C LEU A 64 -17.23 -14.06 -0.83
N ASP A 65 -17.95 -13.43 0.07
CA ASP A 65 -18.75 -14.10 1.11
C ASP A 65 -19.89 -14.94 0.50
N SER A 66 -20.56 -14.44 -0.55
CA SER A 66 -21.62 -15.18 -1.24
C SER A 66 -21.17 -16.38 -2.08
N LEU A 67 -19.85 -16.56 -2.24
CA LEU A 67 -19.26 -17.66 -3.03
C LEU A 67 -18.90 -18.89 -2.17
N PHE A 68 -19.13 -18.82 -0.85
CA PHE A 68 -18.91 -19.90 0.13
C PHE A 68 -20.18 -20.15 0.94
#